data_AF-A0A9Q1C6S7-F1
#
_entry.id   AF-A0A9Q1C6S7-F1
#
_cell.length_a   1.000
_cell.length_b   1.000
_cell.length_c   1.000
_cell.angle_alpha   90.00
_cell.angle_beta   90.00
_cell.angle_gamma   90.00
#
_symmetry.space_group_name_H-M   'P 1'
#
loop_
_entity.id
_entity.type
_entity.pdbx_description
1 polymer ?
#
loop_
_entity_poly.entity_id
_entity_poly.type
_entity_poly.pdbx_seq_one_letter_code
_entity_poly.pdbx_strand_id
1 'polypeptide(L)'
;MRKDEIKRYVLEYLVDESILPSTVLETLITVPTDNAFELKRLKMEMNKEVRLKEMEKEMQKEKEEREMQMQKEKEEREMQMQKEKEETEMQIQREEKAREHEFRLKQLELGVIKGSDPKIGLDTGGFDVSKHVKFVPKFRG
;
A
#
# COMPACT_ATOMS: atom_id res chain seq x y z
N MET A 1 -22.70 -35.01 -51.16
CA MET A 1 -23.03 -34.34 -49.89
C MET A 1 -23.78 -33.07 -50.19
N ARG A 2 -24.89 -32.82 -49.48
CA ARG A 2 -25.67 -31.58 -49.63
C ARG A 2 -24.94 -30.43 -48.91
N LYS A 3 -25.09 -29.21 -49.42
CA LYS A 3 -24.41 -28.00 -48.91
C LYS A 3 -24.66 -27.76 -47.41
N ASP A 4 -25.83 -28.17 -46.93
CA ASP A 4 -26.27 -28.03 -45.54
C ASP A 4 -25.60 -29.05 -44.60
N GLU A 5 -25.30 -30.25 -45.09
CA GLU A 5 -24.57 -31.28 -44.33
C GLU A 5 -23.11 -30.83 -44.07
N ILE A 6 -22.48 -30.19 -45.07
CA ILE A 6 -21.12 -29.64 -44.94
C ILE A 6 -21.11 -28.46 -43.96
N LYS A 7 -22.10 -27.56 -44.04
CA LYS A 7 -22.22 -26.44 -43.09
C LYS A 7 -22.36 -26.91 -41.65
N ARG A 8 -23.19 -27.94 -41.41
CA ARG A 8 -23.36 -28.51 -40.07
C ARG A 8 -22.04 -29.04 -39.53
N TYR A 9 -21.31 -29.84 -40.32
CA TYR A 9 -19.99 -30.35 -39.91
C TYR A 9 -18.98 -29.24 -39.61
N VAL A 10 -18.96 -28.16 -40.40
CA VAL A 10 -18.05 -27.04 -40.16
C VAL A 10 -18.41 -26.30 -38.86
N LEU A 11 -19.70 -26.03 -38.64
CA LEU A 11 -20.14 -25.31 -37.44
C LEU A 11 -20.00 -26.16 -36.16
N GLU A 12 -20.16 -27.47 -36.25
CA GLU A 12 -20.13 -28.39 -35.10
C GLU A 12 -18.69 -28.82 -34.72
N TYR A 13 -17.78 -28.98 -35.69
CA TYR A 13 -16.45 -29.56 -35.43
C TYR A 13 -15.27 -28.61 -35.68
N LEU A 14 -15.46 -27.49 -36.39
CA LEU A 14 -14.37 -26.55 -36.72
C LEU A 14 -14.51 -25.20 -36.02
N VAL A 15 -15.65 -24.91 -35.38
CA VAL A 15 -15.82 -23.68 -34.60
C VAL A 15 -15.69 -24.01 -33.12
N ASP A 16 -14.77 -23.33 -32.46
CA ASP A 16 -14.53 -23.49 -31.03
C ASP A 16 -15.65 -22.80 -30.22
N GLU A 17 -16.22 -23.52 -29.25
CA GLU A 17 -17.32 -23.02 -28.39
C GLU A 17 -16.91 -21.79 -27.55
N SER A 18 -15.61 -21.60 -27.35
CA SER A 18 -15.04 -20.40 -26.71
C SER A 18 -15.20 -19.13 -27.55
N ILE A 19 -15.41 -19.26 -28.86
CA ILE A 19 -15.53 -18.16 -29.81
C ILE A 19 -16.99 -17.88 -30.14
N LEU A 20 -17.80 -18.92 -30.31
CA LEU A 20 -19.25 -18.82 -30.52
C LEU A 20 -19.98 -19.78 -29.57
N PRO A 21 -20.84 -19.28 -28.66
CA PRO A 21 -21.57 -20.14 -27.74
C PRO A 21 -22.53 -21.07 -28.51
N SER A 22 -22.76 -22.29 -27.99
CA SER A 22 -23.49 -23.35 -28.70
C SER A 22 -24.90 -22.95 -29.15
N THR A 23 -25.57 -22.06 -28.41
CA THR A 23 -26.88 -21.48 -28.76
C THR A 23 -26.85 -20.66 -30.05
N VAL A 24 -25.73 -20.00 -30.37
CA VAL A 24 -25.53 -19.25 -31.61
C VAL A 24 -25.21 -20.19 -32.77
N LEU A 25 -24.55 -21.32 -32.50
CA LEU A 25 -24.29 -22.35 -33.51
C LEU A 25 -25.57 -23.10 -33.92
N GLU A 26 -26.43 -23.47 -32.96
CA GLU A 26 -27.72 -24.09 -33.25
C GLU A 26 -28.64 -23.19 -34.09
N THR A 27 -28.64 -21.88 -33.81
CA THR A 27 -29.41 -20.91 -34.62
C THR A 27 -28.82 -20.74 -36.02
N LEU A 28 -27.50 -20.75 -36.19
CA LEU A 28 -26.86 -20.68 -37.52
C LEU A 28 -27.08 -21.94 -38.38
N ILE A 29 -27.23 -23.12 -37.76
CA ILE A 29 -27.51 -24.39 -38.45
C ILE A 29 -28.97 -24.47 -38.90
N THR A 30 -29.90 -23.86 -38.15
CA THR A 30 -31.35 -23.96 -38.39
C THR A 30 -31.90 -22.87 -39.30
N VAL A 31 -31.23 -21.72 -39.42
CA VAL A 31 -31.68 -20.62 -40.30
C VAL A 31 -31.34 -20.95 -41.77
N PRO A 32 -32.36 -21.11 -42.65
CA PRO A 32 -32.11 -21.28 -44.08
C PRO A 32 -31.39 -20.06 -44.63
N THR A 33 -30.30 -20.27 -45.37
CA THR A 33 -29.48 -19.18 -45.93
C THR A 33 -30.22 -18.22 -46.86
N ASP A 34 -31.43 -18.57 -47.29
CA ASP A 34 -32.24 -17.80 -48.23
C ASP A 34 -33.07 -16.69 -47.56
N ASN A 35 -33.19 -16.69 -46.23
CA ASN A 35 -33.92 -15.66 -45.47
C ASN A 35 -32.97 -14.56 -44.96
N ALA A 36 -32.49 -13.70 -45.87
CA ALA A 36 -31.61 -12.56 -45.57
C ALA A 36 -32.14 -11.64 -44.45
N PHE A 37 -33.47 -11.58 -44.25
CA PHE A 37 -34.10 -10.81 -43.19
C PHE A 37 -33.82 -11.36 -41.78
N GLU A 38 -33.85 -12.68 -41.59
CA GLU A 38 -33.56 -13.29 -40.28
C GLU A 38 -32.07 -13.11 -39.91
N LEU A 39 -31.18 -13.28 -40.89
CA LEU A 39 -29.75 -13.06 -40.68
C LEU A 39 -29.45 -11.59 -40.30
N LYS A 40 -30.14 -10.64 -40.94
CA LYS A 40 -30.02 -9.20 -40.64
C LYS A 40 -30.55 -8.87 -39.24
N ARG A 41 -31.65 -9.49 -38.82
CA ARG A 41 -32.22 -9.34 -37.47
C ARG A 41 -31.27 -9.89 -36.41
N LEU A 42 -30.77 -11.11 -36.59
CA LEU A 42 -29.83 -11.75 -35.67
C LEU A 42 -28.56 -10.92 -35.50
N LYS A 43 -28.00 -10.39 -36.61
CA LYS A 43 -26.82 -9.52 -36.57
C LYS A 43 -27.08 -8.22 -35.80
N MET A 44 -28.28 -7.65 -35.92
CA MET A 44 -28.66 -6.44 -35.19
C MET A 44 -28.80 -6.70 -33.69
N GLU A 45 -29.34 -7.86 -33.32
CA GLU A 45 -29.51 -8.29 -31.94
C GLU A 45 -28.16 -8.54 -31.26
N MET A 46 -27.26 -9.27 -31.94
CA MET A 46 -25.89 -9.48 -31.47
C MET A 46 -25.12 -8.16 -31.30
N ASN A 47 -25.30 -7.21 -32.22
CA ASN A 47 -24.64 -5.90 -32.13
C ASN A 47 -25.17 -5.04 -30.97
N LYS A 48 -26.46 -5.17 -30.63
CA LYS A 48 -27.03 -4.55 -29.42
C LYS A 48 -26.44 -5.16 -28.16
N GLU A 49 -26.31 -6.49 -28.12
CA GLU A 49 -25.75 -7.18 -26.96
C GLU A 49 -24.27 -6.85 -26.74
N VAL A 50 -23.48 -6.77 -27.81
CA VAL A 50 -22.09 -6.31 -27.73
C VAL A 50 -22.00 -4.90 -27.17
N ARG A 51 -22.82 -3.96 -27.67
CA ARG A 51 -22.85 -2.58 -27.14
C ARG A 51 -23.24 -2.51 -25.67
N LEU A 52 -24.20 -3.33 -25.23
CA LEU A 52 -24.60 -3.38 -23.83
C LEU A 52 -23.45 -3.91 -22.95
N LYS A 53 -22.78 -4.99 -23.37
CA LYS A 53 -21.62 -5.52 -22.65
C LYS A 53 -20.44 -4.55 -22.60
N GLU A 54 -20.21 -3.78 -23.66
CA GLU A 54 -19.18 -2.73 -23.66
C GLU A 54 -19.51 -1.62 -22.67
N MET A 55 -20.75 -1.13 -22.67
CA MET A 55 -21.21 -0.11 -21.73
C MET A 55 -21.16 -0.60 -20.27
N GLU A 56 -21.51 -1.85 -20.01
CA GLU A 56 -21.42 -2.46 -18.68
C GLU A 56 -19.96 -2.55 -18.19
N LYS A 57 -19.03 -2.97 -19.06
CA LYS A 57 -17.60 -2.99 -18.75
C LYS A 57 -17.05 -1.60 -18.48
N GLU A 58 -17.48 -0.60 -19.24
CA GLU A 58 -17.05 0.79 -19.04
C GLU A 58 -17.54 1.33 -17.70
N MET A 59 -18.81 1.11 -17.37
CA MET A 59 -19.40 1.49 -16.09
C MET A 59 -18.70 0.80 -14.91
N GLN A 60 -18.33 -0.46 -15.08
CA GLN A 60 -17.62 -1.22 -14.05
C GLN A 60 -16.20 -0.67 -13.82
N LYS A 61 -15.47 -0.36 -14.89
CA LYS A 61 -14.15 0.28 -14.78
C LYS A 61 -14.23 1.64 -14.11
N GLU A 62 -15.21 2.46 -14.47
CA GLU A 62 -15.40 3.77 -13.86
C GLU A 62 -15.69 3.64 -12.36
N LYS A 63 -16.49 2.64 -11.96
CA LYS A 63 -16.79 2.36 -10.56
C LYS A 63 -15.54 1.92 -9.78
N GLU A 64 -14.76 0.99 -10.35
CA GLU A 64 -13.50 0.52 -9.76
C GLU A 64 -12.48 1.66 -9.61
N GLU A 65 -12.37 2.53 -10.61
CA GLU A 65 -11.46 3.68 -10.57
C GLU A 65 -11.86 4.69 -9.49
N ARG A 66 -13.16 4.99 -9.35
CA ARG A 66 -13.68 5.84 -8.26
C ARG A 66 -13.44 5.23 -6.89
N GLU A 67 -13.63 3.91 -6.75
CA GLU A 67 -13.41 3.22 -5.49
C GLU A 67 -11.93 3.25 -5.09
N MET A 68 -11.03 3.01 -6.05
CA MET A 68 -9.59 3.12 -5.84
C MET A 68 -9.16 4.56 -5.46
N GLN A 69 -9.75 5.59 -6.10
CA GLN A 69 -9.48 6.98 -5.73
C GLN A 69 -9.93 7.30 -4.30
N MET A 70 -11.15 6.91 -3.92
CA MET A 70 -11.64 7.11 -2.56
C MET A 70 -10.77 6.39 -1.52
N GLN A 71 -10.29 5.18 -1.84
CA GLN A 71 -9.43 4.43 -0.94
C GLN A 71 -8.07 5.11 -0.74
N LYS A 72 -7.45 5.59 -1.83
CA LYS A 72 -6.21 6.36 -1.76
C LYS A 72 -6.36 7.65 -0.95
N GLU A 73 -7.45 8.40 -1.17
CA GLU A 73 -7.70 9.64 -0.43
C GLU A 73 -7.89 9.36 1.07
N LYS A 74 -8.57 8.26 1.42
CA LYS A 74 -8.75 7.84 2.81
C LYS A 74 -7.43 7.46 3.47
N GLU A 75 -6.60 6.67 2.79
CA GLU A 75 -5.27 6.29 3.28
C GLU A 75 -4.35 7.51 3.46
N GLU A 76 -4.38 8.46 2.53
CA GLU A 76 -3.59 9.68 2.62
C GLU A 76 -4.01 10.55 3.81
N ARG A 77 -5.32 10.73 4.03
CA ARG A 77 -5.84 11.42 5.21
C ARG A 77 -5.48 10.74 6.51
N GLU A 78 -5.54 9.40 6.55
CA GLU A 78 -5.19 8.63 7.74
C GLU A 78 -3.69 8.76 8.07
N MET A 79 -2.84 8.66 7.06
CA MET A 79 -1.40 8.89 7.21
C MET A 79 -1.09 10.31 7.68
N GLN A 80 -1.80 11.31 7.16
CA GLN A 80 -1.62 12.70 7.57
C GLN A 80 -2.02 12.91 9.03
N MET A 81 -3.17 12.39 9.46
CA MET A 81 -3.59 12.43 10.86
C MET A 81 -2.60 11.72 11.79
N GLN A 82 -2.02 10.59 11.35
CA GLN A 82 -1.06 9.87 12.17
C GLN A 82 0.24 10.67 12.36
N LYS A 83 0.76 11.30 11.30
CA LYS A 83 1.92 12.18 11.39
C LYS A 83 1.67 13.37 12.31
N GLU A 84 0.51 14.00 12.22
CA GLU A 84 0.15 15.15 13.07
C GLU A 84 0.03 14.74 14.55
N LYS A 85 -0.51 13.55 14.83
CA LYS A 85 -0.52 12.99 16.19
C LYS A 85 0.89 12.71 16.73
N GLU A 86 1.76 12.11 15.93
CA GLU A 86 3.14 11.85 16.34
C GLU A 86 3.93 13.15 16.56
N GLU A 87 3.71 14.16 15.71
CA GLU A 87 4.36 15.46 15.85
C GLU A 87 3.91 16.20 17.12
N THR A 88 2.60 16.23 17.37
CA THR A 88 2.04 16.82 18.58
C THR A 88 2.50 16.08 19.84
N GLU A 89 2.56 14.75 19.83
CA GLU A 89 3.08 13.97 20.95
C GLU A 89 4.57 14.24 21.20
N MET A 90 5.39 14.29 20.14
CA MET A 90 6.80 14.67 20.27
C MET A 90 6.98 16.08 20.82
N GLN A 91 6.11 17.02 20.44
CA GLN A 91 6.16 18.38 20.94
C GLN A 91 5.83 18.43 22.44
N ILE A 92 4.79 17.73 22.87
CA ILE A 92 4.41 17.61 24.28
C ILE A 92 5.56 17.00 25.09
N GLN A 93 6.16 15.89 24.62
CA GLN A 93 7.30 15.27 25.32
C GLN A 93 8.52 16.18 25.42
N ARG A 94 8.79 16.99 24.39
CA ARG A 94 9.88 17.98 24.43
C ARG A 94 9.59 19.08 25.45
N GLU A 95 8.36 19.59 25.48
CA GLU A 95 7.94 20.62 26.43
C GLU A 95 7.99 20.10 27.87
N GLU A 96 7.55 18.87 28.10
CA GLU A 96 7.59 18.23 29.42
C GLU A 96 9.04 18.06 29.90
N LYS A 97 9.93 17.55 29.04
CA LYS A 97 11.37 17.45 29.36
C LYS A 97 12.01 18.81 29.61
N ALA A 98 11.64 19.83 28.82
CA ALA A 98 12.14 21.19 29.02
C ALA A 98 11.69 21.75 30.38
N ARG A 99 10.41 21.55 30.73
CA ARG A 99 9.85 21.97 32.02
C ARG A 99 10.48 21.23 33.19
N GLU A 100 10.69 19.92 33.08
CA GLU A 100 11.38 19.12 34.10
C GLU A 100 12.82 19.61 34.30
N HIS A 101 13.54 19.87 33.20
CA HIS A 101 14.88 20.40 33.25
C HIS A 101 14.95 21.78 33.90
N GLU A 102 14.05 22.69 33.53
CA GLU A 102 13.93 24.03 34.14
C GLU A 102 13.62 23.91 35.65
N PHE A 103 12.68 23.05 36.02
CA PHE A 103 12.34 22.81 37.41
C PHE A 103 13.55 22.29 38.22
N ARG A 104 14.33 21.36 37.64
CA ARG A 104 15.56 20.84 38.26
C ARG A 104 16.63 21.92 38.44
N LEU A 105 16.82 22.79 37.44
CA LEU A 105 17.73 23.93 37.58
C LEU A 105 17.29 24.88 38.70
N LYS A 106 15.98 25.16 38.79
CA LYS A 106 15.43 26.01 39.84
C LYS A 106 15.58 25.41 41.24
N GLN A 107 15.47 24.09 41.39
CA GLN A 107 15.77 23.41 42.67
C GLN A 107 17.23 23.54 43.09
N LEU A 108 18.16 23.47 42.13
CA LEU A 108 19.59 23.67 42.37
C LEU A 108 19.88 25.12 42.78
N GLU A 109 19.29 26.09 42.09
CA GLU A 109 19.43 27.53 42.38
C GLU A 109 18.92 27.89 43.78
N LEU A 110 17.76 27.36 44.16
CA LEU A 110 17.16 27.60 45.49
C LEU A 110 17.84 26.79 46.61
N GLY A 111 18.87 26.00 46.32
CA GLY A 111 19.54 25.15 47.30
C GLY A 111 18.63 24.10 47.95
N VAL A 112 17.52 23.76 47.29
CA VAL A 112 16.50 22.82 47.79
C VAL A 112 16.98 21.37 47.71
N ILE A 113 18.00 21.08 46.88
CA ILE A 113 18.74 19.81 46.95
C ILE A 113 19.68 19.83 48.16
N LYS A 114 19.08 19.70 49.35
CA LYS A 114 19.76 19.14 50.51
C LYS A 114 19.64 17.62 50.41
N GLY A 115 20.72 16.96 49.96
CA GLY A 115 20.91 15.52 50.16
C GLY A 115 20.64 14.64 48.95
N SER A 116 21.61 14.59 48.03
CA SER A 116 22.22 13.30 47.76
C SER A 116 23.67 13.41 48.20
N ASP A 117 24.06 12.57 49.16
CA ASP A 117 25.46 12.41 49.54
C ASP A 117 26.30 12.29 48.26
N PRO A 118 27.34 13.11 48.05
CA PRO A 118 28.43 12.68 47.23
C PRO A 118 29.16 11.60 48.02
N LYS A 119 28.62 10.37 48.01
CA LYS A 119 29.47 9.17 47.97
C LYS A 119 30.04 9.03 46.55
N ILE A 120 30.49 10.14 45.97
CA ILE A 120 31.75 10.10 45.25
C ILE A 120 32.73 9.93 46.40
N GLY A 121 33.19 8.70 46.61
CA GLY A 121 34.29 8.46 47.51
C GLY A 121 35.42 9.41 47.12
N LEU A 122 35.57 10.52 47.85
CA LEU A 122 36.86 11.04 48.21
C LEU A 122 37.51 9.95 49.07
N ASP A 123 37.84 8.84 48.43
CA ASP A 123 38.98 8.05 48.84
C ASP A 123 40.16 8.98 48.53
N THR A 124 40.51 9.80 49.52
CA THR A 124 41.78 10.51 49.58
C THR A 124 42.93 9.53 49.81
N GLY A 125 42.83 8.31 49.29
CA GLY A 125 43.96 7.47 48.93
C GLY A 125 44.74 8.19 47.83
N GLY A 126 45.72 9.00 48.27
CA GLY A 126 46.51 9.88 47.43
C GLY A 126 46.86 9.25 46.08
N PHE A 127 46.44 9.90 45.00
CA PHE A 127 46.80 9.53 43.65
C PHE A 127 48.32 9.69 43.48
N ASP A 128 49.03 8.58 43.68
CA ASP A 128 50.48 8.54 43.53
C ASP A 128 50.84 8.48 42.05
N VAL A 129 51.19 9.66 41.51
CA VAL A 129 51.64 9.85 40.13
C VAL A 129 52.90 9.01 39.84
N SER A 130 53.73 8.72 40.84
CA SER A 130 54.96 7.94 40.67
C SER A 130 54.70 6.47 40.32
N LYS A 131 53.50 5.94 40.60
CA LYS A 131 53.09 4.58 40.18
C LYS A 131 52.65 4.50 38.73
N HIS A 132 52.26 5.63 38.14
CA HIS A 132 51.64 5.68 36.81
C HIS A 132 52.54 6.30 35.75
N VAL A 133 53.58 7.04 36.17
CA VAL A 133 54.61 7.56 35.27
C VAL A 133 55.79 6.59 35.24
N LYS A 134 55.90 5.81 34.16
CA LYS A 134 57.10 5.01 33.89
C LYS A 134 58.23 5.98 33.51
N PHE A 135 59.19 6.17 34.41
CA PHE A 135 60.40 6.93 34.09
C PHE A 135 61.15 6.24 32.94
N VAL A 136 61.38 6.99 31.87
CA VAL A 136 62.20 6.58 30.72
C VAL A 136 63.58 6.11 31.25
N PRO A 137 64.11 4.97 30.79
CA PRO A 137 65.41 4.50 31.23
C PRO A 137 66.49 5.56 31.00
N LYS A 138 67.31 5.84 32.01
CA LYS A 138 68.47 6.72 31.84
C LYS A 138 69.43 6.05 30.86
N PHE A 139 69.51 6.57 29.64
CA PHE A 139 70.53 6.20 28.67
C PHE A 139 71.89 6.49 29.29
N ARG A 140 72.69 5.44 29.52
CA ARG A 140 74.12 5.59 29.85
C ARG A 140 74.85 5.85 28.54
N GLY A 141 75.52 7.00 28.45
CA GLY A 141 76.64 7.22 27.54
C GLY A 141 77.91 6.60 28.09
#